data_AF-A0A8K0TWK6-F1
#
_entry.id   AF-A0A8K0TWK6-F1
#
_cell.length_a   1.000
_cell.length_b   1.000
_cell.length_c   1.000
_cell.angle_alpha   90.00
_cell.angle_beta   90.00
_cell.angle_gamma   90.00
#
_symmetry.space_group_name_H-M   'P 1'
#
loop_
_entity.id
_entity.type
_entity.pdbx_description
1 polymer ?
#
loop_
_entity_poly.entity_id
_entity_poly.type
_entity_poly.pdbx_seq_one_letter_code
_entity_poly.pdbx_strand_id
1 'polypeptide(L)'
;MAVQLLPASAVAFAPRASSVNVVLGSKVEPWLTQTLKRINHVNRPLNSVPQHQRCLTETLSSPNAIWTLASLMLPKVPESDLREDENPLVDAIFDYQLVHLEAYVVHVDMVLRNEVAFKLTPDTIKSLIEYHKENHCVDAKSETDQQCKKLHEDFNQAINKFVFRTHITALEGLEEEGAGELLGGKAEQVKNNVLGLMKPRLTLPPRVVDTIRQPALLPLPLVQATRPAVVGSNSQES
;
A
#
# COMPACT_ATOMS: atom_id res chain seq x y z
N MET A 1 6.18 -13.79 20.39
CA MET A 1 6.97 -14.01 19.14
C MET A 1 6.74 -12.80 18.24
N ALA A 2 7.72 -12.39 17.45
CA ALA A 2 7.59 -11.17 16.65
C ALA A 2 6.45 -11.30 15.61
N VAL A 3 5.66 -10.24 15.44
CA VAL A 3 4.70 -10.15 14.34
C VAL A 3 5.50 -10.22 13.04
N GLN A 4 5.31 -11.27 12.25
CA GLN A 4 6.06 -11.44 11.01
C GLN A 4 5.55 -10.43 9.98
N LEU A 5 6.21 -9.28 9.96
CA LEU A 5 6.09 -8.28 8.92
C LEU A 5 6.59 -8.88 7.59
N LEU A 6 6.13 -8.30 6.48
CA LEU A 6 6.43 -8.76 5.13
C LEU A 6 7.95 -8.99 4.94
N PRO A 7 8.35 -9.99 4.13
CA PRO A 7 9.77 -10.29 3.90
C PRO A 7 10.50 -9.10 3.27
N ALA A 8 11.84 -9.06 3.40
CA ALA A 8 12.65 -7.95 2.90
C ALA A 8 12.47 -7.64 1.40
N SER A 9 12.10 -8.64 0.59
CA SER A 9 11.74 -8.47 -0.83
C SER A 9 10.50 -7.60 -1.06
N ALA A 10 9.63 -7.43 -0.06
CA ALA A 10 8.46 -6.56 -0.10
C ALA A 10 8.80 -5.08 0.22
N VAL A 11 10.04 -4.76 0.61
CA VAL A 11 10.48 -3.39 0.85
C VAL A 11 10.63 -2.64 -0.48
N ALA A 12 10.45 -1.32 -0.45
CA ALA A 12 10.65 -0.43 -1.59
C ALA A 12 12.02 -0.65 -2.24
N PHE A 13 12.07 -0.66 -3.57
CA PHE A 13 13.30 -0.86 -4.37
C PHE A 13 14.06 -2.18 -4.11
N ALA A 14 13.59 -3.05 -3.21
CA ALA A 14 14.23 -4.35 -2.98
C ALA A 14 14.08 -5.25 -4.22
N PRO A 15 15.13 -6.00 -4.60
CA PRO A 15 15.05 -6.96 -5.70
C PRO A 15 14.07 -8.10 -5.38
N ARG A 16 13.57 -8.77 -6.42
CA ARG A 16 12.79 -10.00 -6.28
C ARG A 16 13.63 -11.04 -5.54
N ALA A 17 13.09 -11.64 -4.49
CA ALA A 17 13.76 -12.75 -3.81
C ALA A 17 13.77 -14.00 -4.70
N SER A 18 14.85 -14.78 -4.64
CA SER A 18 14.98 -16.09 -5.27
C SER A 18 14.14 -17.19 -4.61
N SER A 19 13.47 -16.89 -3.49
CA SER A 19 12.57 -17.80 -2.79
C SER A 19 11.41 -17.02 -2.15
N VAL A 20 10.18 -17.52 -2.33
CA VAL A 20 8.95 -16.96 -1.77
C VAL A 20 8.67 -17.57 -0.40
N ASN A 21 8.44 -16.71 0.61
CA ASN A 21 8.09 -17.16 1.95
C ASN A 21 6.64 -17.67 1.98
N VAL A 22 6.47 -18.99 1.97
CA VAL A 22 5.17 -19.67 2.06
C VAL A 22 5.03 -20.30 3.44
N VAL A 23 3.98 -19.93 4.17
CA VAL A 23 3.62 -20.49 5.48
C VAL A 23 2.26 -21.18 5.37
N LEU A 24 2.25 -22.51 5.48
CA LEU A 24 1.03 -23.31 5.46
C LEU A 24 0.61 -23.73 6.88
N GLY A 25 -0.70 -23.90 7.09
CA GLY A 25 -1.25 -24.44 8.33
C GLY A 25 -1.02 -25.94 8.52
N SER A 26 -1.41 -26.45 9.68
CA SER A 26 -1.31 -27.88 10.03
C SER A 26 -2.22 -28.80 9.20
N LYS A 27 -3.19 -28.22 8.47
CA LYS A 27 -4.02 -28.88 7.47
C LYS A 27 -3.88 -28.15 6.14
N VAL A 28 -3.95 -28.90 5.05
CA VAL A 28 -3.99 -28.35 3.69
C VAL A 28 -5.44 -28.30 3.22
N GLU A 29 -5.84 -27.17 2.67
CA GLU A 29 -7.16 -27.01 2.07
C GLU A 29 -7.28 -27.81 0.75
N PRO A 30 -8.40 -28.50 0.48
CA PRO A 30 -8.55 -29.35 -0.71
C PRO A 30 -8.35 -28.61 -2.04
N TRP A 31 -8.79 -27.34 -2.12
CA TRP A 31 -8.63 -26.50 -3.30
C TRP A 31 -7.15 -26.29 -3.65
N LEU A 32 -6.26 -26.15 -2.64
CA LEU A 32 -4.83 -25.93 -2.87
C LEU A 32 -4.18 -27.20 -3.46
N THR A 33 -4.56 -28.38 -2.96
CA THR A 33 -4.12 -29.66 -3.54
C THR A 33 -4.60 -29.80 -4.99
N GLN A 34 -5.84 -29.38 -5.29
CA GLN A 34 -6.39 -29.44 -6.65
C GLN A 34 -5.67 -28.48 -7.60
N THR A 35 -5.44 -27.22 -7.19
CA THR A 35 -4.69 -26.24 -7.97
C THR A 35 -3.24 -26.68 -8.21
N LEU A 36 -2.53 -27.14 -7.16
CA LEU A 36 -1.16 -27.61 -7.32
C LEU A 36 -1.07 -28.84 -8.24
N LYS A 37 -2.07 -29.74 -8.24
CA LYS A 37 -2.15 -30.85 -9.20
C LYS A 37 -2.49 -30.40 -10.62
N ARG A 38 -3.29 -29.33 -10.79
CA ARG A 38 -3.64 -28.78 -12.11
C ARG A 38 -2.43 -28.18 -12.82
N ILE A 39 -1.54 -27.50 -12.08
CA ILE A 39 -0.42 -26.74 -12.67
C ILE A 39 0.91 -27.51 -12.71
N ASN A 40 1.04 -28.61 -11.95
CA ASN A 40 2.26 -29.43 -11.95
C ASN A 40 2.09 -30.65 -12.84
N HIS A 41 2.60 -30.56 -14.07
CA HIS A 41 2.72 -31.69 -15.02
C HIS A 41 3.63 -32.82 -14.50
N VAL A 42 4.51 -32.52 -13.54
CA VAL A 42 5.33 -33.54 -12.87
C VAL A 42 4.52 -34.18 -11.73
N ASN A 43 4.28 -35.49 -11.82
CA ASN A 43 3.60 -36.31 -10.81
C ASN A 43 4.37 -36.38 -9.47
N ARG A 44 4.37 -35.29 -8.71
CA ARG A 44 5.01 -35.17 -7.40
C ARG A 44 4.00 -35.56 -6.30
N PRO A 45 4.40 -36.34 -5.27
CA PRO A 45 3.50 -36.64 -4.17
C PRO A 45 3.15 -35.36 -3.40
N LEU A 46 1.85 -35.07 -3.31
CA LEU A 46 1.23 -33.96 -2.57
C LEU A 46 0.34 -34.56 -1.47
N ASN A 47 0.96 -35.22 -0.51
CA ASN A 47 0.29 -35.97 0.56
C ASN A 47 0.52 -35.36 1.96
N SER A 48 1.46 -34.42 2.11
CA SER A 48 1.78 -33.76 3.39
C SER A 48 1.92 -32.24 3.27
N VAL A 49 1.76 -31.51 4.38
CA VAL A 49 1.93 -30.06 4.43
C VAL A 49 3.31 -29.62 3.89
N PRO A 50 4.45 -30.23 4.27
CA PRO A 50 5.76 -29.83 3.74
C PRO A 50 5.90 -30.06 2.22
N GLN A 51 5.22 -31.06 1.65
CA GLN A 51 5.21 -31.29 0.20
C GLN A 51 4.46 -30.18 -0.53
N HIS A 52 3.28 -29.79 -0.04
CA HIS A 52 2.51 -28.67 -0.61
C HIS A 52 3.26 -27.34 -0.46
N GLN A 53 3.85 -27.07 0.70
CA GLN A 53 4.63 -25.87 0.97
C GLN A 53 5.83 -25.78 0.02
N ARG A 54 6.60 -26.87 -0.10
CA ARG A 54 7.75 -26.93 -1.01
C ARG A 54 7.33 -26.75 -2.47
N CYS A 55 6.24 -27.40 -2.90
CA CYS A 55 5.74 -27.28 -4.26
C CYS A 55 5.30 -25.85 -4.57
N LEU A 56 4.51 -25.23 -3.69
CA LEU A 56 4.04 -23.85 -3.87
C LEU A 56 5.20 -22.84 -3.80
N THR A 57 6.18 -23.04 -2.92
CA THR A 57 7.40 -22.22 -2.90
C THR A 57 8.19 -22.36 -4.20
N GLU A 58 8.48 -23.58 -4.67
CA GLU A 58 9.23 -23.79 -5.92
C GLU A 58 8.50 -23.19 -7.13
N THR A 59 7.18 -23.36 -7.24
CA THR A 59 6.35 -22.75 -8.29
C THR A 59 6.39 -21.22 -8.24
N LEU A 60 6.10 -20.58 -7.10
CA LEU A 60 6.05 -19.11 -6.99
C LEU A 60 7.44 -18.43 -7.05
N SER A 61 8.51 -19.19 -6.79
CA SER A 61 9.89 -18.70 -6.89
C SER A 61 10.46 -18.75 -8.31
N SER A 62 9.74 -19.37 -9.26
CA SER A 62 10.05 -19.31 -10.69
C SER A 62 10.16 -17.86 -11.17
N PRO A 63 11.14 -17.47 -12.01
CA PRO A 63 11.18 -16.14 -12.59
C PRO A 63 9.91 -15.85 -13.42
N ASN A 64 9.33 -16.89 -14.04
CA ASN A 64 8.13 -16.79 -14.87
C ASN A 64 6.82 -16.71 -14.06
N ALA A 65 6.88 -16.85 -12.72
CA ALA A 65 5.72 -16.67 -11.86
C ALA A 65 5.35 -15.19 -11.73
N ILE A 66 4.74 -14.65 -12.79
CA ILE A 66 4.26 -13.27 -12.93
C ILE A 66 2.73 -13.32 -12.99
N TRP A 67 2.11 -12.46 -12.19
CA TRP A 67 0.66 -12.37 -12.02
C TRP A 67 0.13 -11.08 -12.61
N THR A 68 -0.86 -11.17 -13.49
CA THR A 68 -1.61 -10.01 -13.97
C THR A 68 -2.67 -9.64 -12.93
N LEU A 69 -2.41 -8.59 -12.15
CA LEU A 69 -3.30 -8.19 -11.07
C LEU A 69 -4.54 -7.44 -11.56
N ALA A 70 -4.37 -6.58 -12.56
CA ALA A 70 -5.45 -5.86 -13.25
C ALA A 70 -4.92 -5.29 -14.57
N SER A 71 -5.80 -4.74 -15.40
CA SER A 71 -5.43 -3.94 -16.57
C SER A 71 -6.02 -2.54 -16.44
N LEU A 72 -5.19 -1.51 -16.65
CA LEU A 72 -5.61 -0.11 -16.64
C LEU A 72 -5.71 0.39 -18.09
N MET A 73 -6.84 0.98 -18.46
CA MET A 73 -6.88 1.87 -19.62
C MET A 73 -6.53 3.28 -19.14
N LEU A 74 -5.48 3.86 -19.73
CA LEU A 74 -4.93 5.15 -19.35
C LEU A 74 -4.77 6.05 -20.59
N PRO A 75 -5.12 7.35 -20.54
CA PRO A 75 -4.87 8.30 -21.62
C PRO A 75 -3.39 8.34 -22.07
N LYS A 76 -3.12 8.30 -23.38
CA LYS A 76 -1.76 8.47 -23.95
C LYS A 76 -1.29 9.92 -23.92
N VAL A 77 -2.23 10.86 -23.78
CA VAL A 77 -2.06 12.31 -23.83
C VAL A 77 -2.80 12.92 -22.63
N PRO A 78 -2.41 14.09 -22.10
CA PRO A 78 -3.13 14.76 -21.02
C PRO A 78 -4.59 15.02 -21.41
N GLU A 79 -5.50 15.15 -20.44
CA GLU A 79 -6.93 15.30 -20.74
C GLU A 79 -7.22 16.57 -21.57
N SER A 80 -6.31 17.56 -21.51
CA SER A 80 -6.40 18.79 -22.29
C SER A 80 -5.92 18.70 -23.75
N ASP A 81 -5.30 17.60 -24.18
CA ASP A 81 -4.85 17.33 -25.57
C ASP A 81 -5.56 16.12 -26.21
N LEU A 82 -6.57 15.54 -25.53
CA LEU A 82 -7.40 14.45 -26.08
C LEU A 82 -8.18 14.93 -27.31
N ARG A 83 -8.34 14.02 -28.28
CA ARG A 83 -9.11 14.27 -29.48
C ARG A 83 -10.58 13.96 -29.20
N GLU A 84 -11.43 14.94 -29.46
CA GLU A 84 -12.89 14.73 -29.55
C GLU A 84 -13.22 14.45 -31.04
N ASP A 85 -13.33 13.18 -31.42
CA ASP A 85 -13.86 12.76 -32.72
C ASP A 85 -15.35 12.35 -32.55
N GLU A 86 -16.12 12.27 -33.64
CA GLU A 86 -17.53 11.84 -33.51
C GLU A 86 -17.66 10.32 -33.28
N ASN A 87 -16.56 9.57 -33.43
CA ASN A 87 -16.54 8.13 -33.19
C ASN A 87 -15.72 7.76 -31.93
N PRO A 88 -16.37 7.46 -30.79
CA PRO A 88 -15.68 7.20 -29.52
C PRO A 88 -14.82 5.93 -29.53
N LEU A 89 -14.96 5.04 -30.53
CA LEU A 89 -14.06 3.90 -30.71
C LEU A 89 -12.72 4.31 -31.33
N VAL A 90 -12.70 5.35 -32.16
CA VAL A 90 -11.46 5.90 -32.73
C VAL A 90 -10.66 6.56 -31.61
N ASP A 91 -11.30 7.42 -30.81
CA ASP A 91 -10.69 8.06 -29.64
C ASP A 91 -10.18 7.03 -28.64
N ALA A 92 -10.99 6.00 -28.31
CA ALA A 92 -10.57 4.93 -27.41
C ALA A 92 -9.32 4.16 -27.90
N ILE A 93 -9.12 4.01 -29.21
CA ILE A 93 -7.96 3.29 -29.78
C ILE A 93 -6.73 4.20 -29.87
N PHE A 94 -6.89 5.44 -30.32
CA PHE A 94 -5.77 6.36 -30.51
C PHE A 94 -5.31 7.02 -29.22
N ASP A 95 -6.22 7.34 -28.31
CA ASP A 95 -5.92 8.19 -27.18
C ASP A 95 -5.81 7.43 -25.85
N TYR A 96 -6.08 6.12 -25.80
CA TYR A 96 -5.85 5.29 -24.61
C TYR A 96 -4.85 4.16 -24.85
N GLN A 97 -4.05 3.84 -23.84
CA GLN A 97 -3.17 2.68 -23.78
C GLN A 97 -3.65 1.72 -22.69
N LEU A 98 -3.55 0.41 -22.98
CA LEU A 98 -3.74 -0.63 -21.98
C LEU A 98 -2.40 -0.91 -21.27
N VAL A 99 -2.37 -0.77 -19.95
CA VAL A 99 -1.23 -1.09 -19.09
C VAL A 99 -1.62 -2.25 -18.18
N HIS A 100 -0.98 -3.40 -18.36
CA HIS A 100 -1.17 -4.55 -17.47
C HIS A 100 -0.37 -4.33 -16.18
N LEU A 101 -1.02 -4.51 -15.03
CA LEU A 101 -0.38 -4.41 -13.73
C LEU A 101 0.19 -5.78 -13.34
N GLU A 102 1.45 -6.00 -13.71
CA GLU A 102 2.14 -7.25 -13.41
C GLU A 102 2.78 -7.22 -12.02
N ALA A 103 2.76 -8.35 -11.34
CA ALA A 103 3.33 -8.52 -10.00
C ALA A 103 3.89 -9.93 -9.79
N TYR A 104 4.66 -10.11 -8.72
CA TYR A 104 5.06 -11.43 -8.23
C TYR A 104 4.63 -11.59 -6.76
N VAL A 105 4.37 -12.84 -6.36
CA VAL A 105 4.06 -13.16 -4.97
C VAL A 105 5.34 -13.02 -4.13
N VAL A 106 5.28 -12.23 -3.05
CA VAL A 106 6.40 -12.09 -2.09
C VAL A 106 6.17 -12.92 -0.83
N HIS A 107 4.91 -13.15 -0.45
CA HIS A 107 4.57 -13.88 0.77
C HIS A 107 3.20 -14.55 0.66
N VAL A 108 3.08 -15.76 1.20
CA VAL A 108 1.81 -16.48 1.42
C VAL A 108 1.76 -16.87 2.90
N ASP A 109 0.69 -16.48 3.59
CA ASP A 109 0.42 -16.86 4.98
C ASP A 109 -0.98 -17.46 5.09
N MET A 110 -1.06 -18.78 5.28
CA MET A 110 -2.32 -19.51 5.53
C MET A 110 -2.52 -19.82 7.02
N VAL A 111 -1.87 -19.09 7.94
CA VAL A 111 -1.88 -19.38 9.38
C VAL A 111 -2.38 -18.21 10.21
N LEU A 112 -1.83 -17.00 10.04
CA LEU A 112 -2.16 -15.85 10.89
C LEU A 112 -3.23 -14.94 10.26
N ARG A 113 -3.13 -14.69 8.95
CA ARG A 113 -3.96 -13.72 8.23
C ARG A 113 -4.73 -14.30 7.05
N ASN A 114 -4.38 -15.51 6.62
CA ASN A 114 -4.95 -16.15 5.42
C ASN A 114 -4.81 -15.25 4.17
N GLU A 115 -3.65 -14.59 4.04
CA GLU A 115 -3.36 -13.56 3.03
C GLU A 115 -2.18 -13.93 2.12
N VAL A 116 -2.22 -13.38 0.91
CA VAL A 116 -1.17 -13.43 -0.10
C VAL A 116 -0.79 -12.00 -0.44
N ALA A 117 0.50 -11.73 -0.44
CA ALA A 117 1.08 -10.43 -0.73
C ALA A 117 1.77 -10.45 -2.10
N PHE A 118 1.37 -9.53 -2.97
CA PHE A 118 1.88 -9.30 -4.31
C PHE A 118 2.67 -7.98 -4.34
N LYS A 119 3.82 -7.97 -5.00
CA LYS A 119 4.61 -6.76 -5.28
C LYS A 119 4.74 -6.58 -6.79
N LEU A 120 4.51 -5.37 -7.28
CA LEU A 120 4.56 -5.05 -8.72
C LEU A 120 5.94 -5.36 -9.33
N THR A 121 5.96 -5.71 -10.61
CA THR A 121 7.23 -5.87 -11.36
C THR A 121 7.94 -4.53 -11.49
N PRO A 122 9.29 -4.51 -11.56
CA PRO A 122 10.04 -3.26 -11.80
C PRO A 122 9.60 -2.55 -13.09
N ASP A 123 9.23 -3.31 -14.12
CA ASP A 123 8.76 -2.79 -15.40
C ASP A 123 7.39 -2.11 -15.26
N THR A 124 6.42 -2.75 -14.59
CA THR A 124 5.12 -2.11 -14.25
C THR A 124 5.33 -0.83 -13.44
N ILE A 125 6.20 -0.87 -12.41
CA ILE A 125 6.52 0.30 -11.59
C ILE A 125 7.10 1.43 -12.46
N LYS A 126 8.04 1.11 -13.36
CA LYS A 126 8.65 2.09 -14.27
C LYS A 126 7.60 2.72 -15.19
N SER A 127 6.76 1.92 -15.85
CA SER A 127 5.72 2.42 -16.75
C SER A 127 4.70 3.32 -16.04
N LEU A 128 4.32 2.99 -14.80
CA LEU A 128 3.42 3.85 -14.00
C LEU A 128 4.08 5.17 -13.57
N ILE A 129 5.39 5.17 -13.29
CA ILE A 129 6.15 6.38 -12.96
C ILE A 129 6.29 7.29 -14.19
N GLU A 130 6.62 6.70 -15.34
CA GLU A 130 6.71 7.39 -16.64
C GLU A 130 5.37 8.05 -17.00
N TYR A 131 4.28 7.28 -16.95
CA TYR A 131 2.92 7.77 -17.12
C TYR A 131 2.55 8.93 -16.17
N HIS A 132 2.86 8.80 -14.88
CA HIS A 132 2.58 9.84 -13.88
C HIS A 132 3.38 11.13 -14.14
N LYS A 133 4.59 11.01 -14.70
CA LYS A 133 5.43 12.15 -15.07
C LYS A 133 4.86 12.93 -16.26
N GLU A 134 4.36 12.22 -17.26
CA GLU A 134 3.94 12.81 -18.54
C GLU A 134 2.55 13.44 -18.46
N ASN A 135 1.59 12.76 -17.84
CA ASN A 135 0.21 13.26 -17.78
C ASN A 135 -0.05 14.13 -16.54
N HIS A 136 0.31 13.66 -15.34
CA HIS A 136 -0.10 14.34 -14.10
C HIS A 136 0.69 15.63 -13.79
N CYS A 137 1.89 15.80 -14.36
CA CYS A 137 2.66 17.05 -14.22
C CYS A 137 2.19 18.17 -15.17
N VAL A 138 1.41 17.86 -16.21
CA VAL A 138 1.03 18.81 -17.28
C VAL A 138 -0.35 19.43 -17.03
N ASP A 139 -1.33 18.64 -16.58
CA ASP A 139 -2.68 19.17 -16.26
C ASP A 139 -2.73 19.94 -14.92
N ALA A 140 -1.66 19.90 -14.13
CA ALA A 140 -1.47 20.75 -12.94
C ALA A 140 -1.16 22.22 -13.30
N LYS A 141 -2.07 22.87 -14.03
CA LYS A 141 -1.97 24.29 -14.50
C LYS A 141 -2.04 25.33 -13.36
N SER A 142 -1.95 24.90 -12.10
CA SER A 142 -1.90 25.77 -10.91
C SER A 142 -0.86 25.25 -9.90
N GLU A 143 0.03 26.17 -9.47
CA GLU A 143 0.91 26.06 -8.29
C GLU A 143 2.23 25.27 -8.44
N THR A 144 3.16 25.83 -9.22
CA THR A 144 4.64 25.63 -9.19
C THR A 144 5.24 24.25 -9.50
N ASP A 145 6.25 24.22 -10.39
CA ASP A 145 7.12 23.06 -10.71
C ASP A 145 7.58 22.25 -9.49
N GLN A 146 7.82 22.93 -8.37
CA GLN A 146 8.30 22.33 -7.14
C GLN A 146 7.27 21.37 -6.51
N GLN A 147 5.97 21.69 -6.65
CA GLN A 147 4.88 20.85 -6.18
C GLN A 147 4.69 19.63 -7.08
N CYS A 148 4.76 19.80 -8.42
CA CYS A 148 4.71 18.67 -9.35
C CYS A 148 5.87 17.68 -9.13
N LYS A 149 7.10 18.18 -8.94
CA LYS A 149 8.26 17.35 -8.58
C LYS A 149 8.03 16.57 -7.29
N LYS A 150 7.52 17.24 -6.24
CA LYS A 150 7.23 16.61 -4.95
C LYS A 150 6.14 15.53 -5.06
N LEU A 151 5.04 15.81 -5.76
CA LEU A 151 3.98 14.82 -6.01
C LEU A 151 4.51 13.61 -6.79
N HIS A 152 5.40 13.83 -7.76
CA HIS A 152 6.04 12.76 -8.51
C HIS A 152 7.01 11.92 -7.64
N GLU A 153 7.80 12.54 -6.75
CA GLU A 153 8.64 11.83 -5.78
C GLU A 153 7.81 11.04 -4.75
N ASP A 154 6.74 11.63 -4.22
CA ASP A 154 5.79 10.97 -3.31
C ASP A 154 5.10 9.78 -3.99
N PHE A 155 4.68 9.92 -5.26
CA PHE A 155 4.14 8.82 -6.06
C PHE A 155 5.16 7.70 -6.29
N ASN A 156 6.37 8.04 -6.76
CA ASN A 156 7.46 7.09 -6.99
C ASN A 156 7.77 6.29 -5.71
N GLN A 157 7.84 6.96 -4.56
CA GLN A 157 8.05 6.29 -3.29
C GLN A 157 6.85 5.41 -2.87
N ALA A 158 5.62 5.87 -3.10
CA ALA A 158 4.40 5.13 -2.77
C ALA A 158 4.21 3.88 -3.63
N ILE A 159 4.41 3.96 -4.95
CA ILE A 159 4.26 2.82 -5.86
C ILE A 159 5.36 1.78 -5.65
N ASN A 160 6.60 2.19 -5.32
CA ASN A 160 7.66 1.25 -4.93
C ASN A 160 7.38 0.56 -3.58
N LYS A 161 6.68 1.22 -2.66
CA LYS A 161 6.19 0.64 -1.40
C LYS A 161 4.90 -0.16 -1.55
N PHE A 162 4.28 -0.17 -2.74
CA PHE A 162 2.98 -0.79 -2.94
C PHE A 162 3.08 -2.32 -2.89
N VAL A 163 2.39 -2.90 -1.91
CA VAL A 163 2.23 -4.34 -1.76
C VAL A 163 0.74 -4.62 -1.63
N PHE A 164 0.16 -5.24 -2.65
CA PHE A 164 -1.25 -5.62 -2.63
C PHE A 164 -1.41 -6.89 -1.81
N ARG A 165 -2.29 -6.86 -0.80
CA ARG A 165 -2.64 -8.04 0.01
C ARG A 165 -4.07 -8.43 -0.24
N THR A 166 -4.31 -9.73 -0.41
CA THR A 166 -5.65 -10.28 -0.60
C THR A 166 -5.76 -11.68 -0.02
N HIS A 167 -6.97 -12.19 0.12
CA HIS A 167 -7.24 -13.50 0.71
C HIS A 167 -6.71 -14.65 -0.18
N ILE A 168 -6.14 -15.69 0.45
CA ILE A 168 -5.49 -16.88 -0.17
C ILE A 168 -6.21 -17.50 -1.37
N THR A 169 -7.54 -17.46 -1.41
CA THR A 169 -8.41 -17.78 -2.57
C THR A 169 -7.95 -17.12 -3.90
N ALA A 170 -7.12 -16.07 -3.87
CA ALA A 170 -6.50 -15.53 -5.07
C ALA A 170 -5.63 -16.58 -5.79
N LEU A 171 -4.98 -17.49 -5.05
CA LEU A 171 -4.17 -18.59 -5.60
C LEU A 171 -5.00 -19.66 -6.33
N GLU A 172 -6.33 -19.58 -6.35
CA GLU A 172 -7.15 -20.43 -7.23
C GLU A 172 -6.89 -20.13 -8.72
N GLY A 173 -6.60 -18.86 -9.03
CA GLY A 173 -6.18 -18.38 -10.36
C GLY A 173 -4.70 -18.61 -10.69
N LEU A 174 -3.99 -19.44 -9.92
CA LEU A 174 -2.60 -19.84 -10.20
C LEU A 174 -2.58 -20.77 -11.43
N GLU A 175 -1.69 -20.51 -12.37
CA GLU A 175 -1.54 -21.25 -13.62
C GLU A 175 -0.17 -21.93 -13.72
N GLU A 176 0.15 -22.45 -14.91
CA GLU A 176 1.43 -23.07 -15.21
C GLU A 176 2.60 -22.11 -14.98
N GLU A 177 3.77 -22.67 -14.68
CA GLU A 177 5.00 -21.93 -14.32
C GLU A 177 4.89 -20.95 -13.13
N GLY A 178 3.74 -20.91 -12.46
CA GLY A 178 3.43 -20.03 -11.34
C GLY A 178 2.84 -18.67 -11.72
N ALA A 179 2.50 -18.47 -13.00
CA ALA A 179 1.74 -17.31 -13.46
C ALA A 179 0.30 -17.30 -12.90
N GLY A 180 -0.49 -16.27 -13.18
CA GLY A 180 -1.91 -16.27 -12.83
C GLY A 180 -2.61 -14.91 -12.87
N GLU A 181 -3.91 -14.92 -12.62
CA GLU A 181 -4.75 -13.71 -12.61
C GLU A 181 -5.61 -13.58 -11.34
N LEU A 182 -5.95 -12.34 -10.98
CA LEU A 182 -6.78 -12.04 -9.81
C LEU A 182 -8.29 -12.20 -10.09
N LEU A 183 -8.81 -13.39 -9.80
CA LEU A 183 -10.23 -13.72 -9.89
C LEU A 183 -11.12 -12.98 -8.87
N GLY A 184 -12.44 -12.96 -9.13
CA GLY A 184 -13.46 -12.53 -8.16
C GLY A 184 -13.50 -11.03 -7.88
N GLY A 185 -13.27 -10.19 -8.90
CA GLY A 185 -13.35 -8.72 -8.79
C GLY A 185 -12.19 -8.07 -8.03
N LYS A 186 -11.21 -8.85 -7.56
CA LYS A 186 -10.00 -8.36 -6.88
C LYS A 186 -9.17 -7.42 -7.77
N ALA A 187 -9.19 -7.62 -9.09
CA ALA A 187 -8.57 -6.72 -10.07
C ALA A 187 -9.08 -5.26 -9.95
N GLU A 188 -10.39 -5.05 -9.73
CA GLU A 188 -10.94 -3.71 -9.57
C GLU A 188 -10.48 -3.05 -8.25
N GLN A 189 -10.21 -3.85 -7.21
CA GLN A 189 -9.59 -3.33 -5.98
C GLN A 189 -8.15 -2.88 -6.22
N VAL A 190 -7.36 -3.63 -6.99
CA VAL A 190 -5.98 -3.25 -7.37
C VAL A 190 -6.00 -1.96 -8.19
N LYS A 191 -6.86 -1.88 -9.20
CA LYS A 191 -7.07 -0.68 -10.03
C LYS A 191 -7.42 0.54 -9.19
N ASN A 192 -8.41 0.45 -8.31
CA ASN A 192 -8.78 1.56 -7.43
C ASN A 192 -7.66 1.97 -6.46
N ASN A 193 -6.88 1.00 -5.94
CA ASN A 193 -5.73 1.29 -5.09
C ASN A 193 -4.61 2.02 -5.85
N VAL A 194 -4.26 1.59 -7.06
CA VAL A 194 -3.19 2.19 -7.87
C VAL A 194 -3.60 3.57 -8.40
N LEU A 195 -4.82 3.73 -8.92
CA LEU A 195 -5.37 5.04 -9.29
C LEU A 195 -5.49 5.98 -8.07
N GLY A 196 -5.76 5.43 -6.89
CA GLY A 196 -5.74 6.16 -5.63
C GLY A 196 -4.36 6.65 -5.19
N LEU A 197 -3.26 6.07 -5.68
CA LEU A 197 -1.90 6.59 -5.49
C LEU A 197 -1.58 7.75 -6.42
N MET A 198 -2.13 7.75 -7.63
CA MET A 198 -1.91 8.81 -8.64
C MET A 198 -2.61 10.13 -8.28
N LYS A 199 -3.66 10.10 -7.45
CA LYS A 199 -4.34 11.33 -7.01
C LYS A 199 -3.45 12.13 -6.06
N PRO A 200 -3.40 13.47 -6.19
CA PRO A 200 -2.68 14.32 -5.25
C PRO A 200 -3.20 14.06 -3.84
N ARG A 201 -2.31 13.62 -2.95
CA ARG A 201 -2.63 13.55 -1.53
C ARG A 201 -2.80 14.97 -1.05
N LEU A 202 -4.06 15.41 -0.91
CA LEU A 202 -4.41 16.63 -0.20
C LEU A 202 -3.60 16.67 1.08
N THR A 203 -2.67 17.62 1.18
CA THR A 203 -2.00 17.91 2.43
C THR A 203 -3.09 18.17 3.46
N LEU A 204 -3.15 17.32 4.49
CA LEU A 204 -3.96 17.59 5.67
C LEU A 204 -3.75 19.06 6.04
N PRO A 205 -4.82 19.88 6.21
CA PRO A 205 -4.63 21.24 6.66
C PRO A 205 -3.76 21.18 7.92
N PRO A 206 -2.72 22.01 8.04
CA PRO A 206 -1.78 21.91 9.13
C PRO A 206 -2.59 21.90 10.42
N ARG A 207 -2.47 20.83 11.20
CA ARG A 207 -3.05 20.80 12.53
C ARG A 207 -2.47 22.00 13.22
N VAL A 208 -3.28 23.02 13.44
CA VAL A 208 -2.93 24.13 14.31
C VAL A 208 -2.55 23.44 15.61
N VAL A 209 -1.26 23.47 15.92
CA VAL A 209 -0.79 23.07 17.23
C VAL A 209 -1.40 24.12 18.13
N ASP A 210 -2.53 23.75 18.73
CA ASP A 210 -3.23 24.59 19.68
C ASP A 210 -2.22 24.79 20.81
N THR A 211 -1.56 25.95 20.73
CA THR A 211 -0.38 26.24 21.52
C THR A 211 -0.94 26.44 22.91
N ILE A 212 -0.86 25.39 23.73
CA ILE A 212 -1.35 25.40 25.09
C ILE A 212 -0.74 26.62 25.76
N ARG A 213 -1.55 27.68 25.86
CA ARG A 213 -1.21 28.87 26.62
C ARG A 213 -1.00 28.36 28.03
N GLN A 214 0.27 28.25 28.44
CA GLN A 214 0.60 28.07 29.84
C GLN A 214 -0.18 29.15 30.60
N PRO A 215 -1.02 28.79 31.59
CA PRO A 215 -1.66 29.78 32.43
C PRO A 215 -0.56 30.64 33.04
N ALA A 216 -0.62 31.95 32.83
CA ALA A 216 0.32 32.86 33.47
C ALA A 216 0.16 32.69 34.99
N LEU A 217 1.19 32.14 35.64
CA LEU A 217 1.20 31.95 37.09
C LEU A 217 1.22 33.34 37.74
N LEU A 218 0.05 33.78 38.19
CA LEU A 218 -0.11 35.00 38.97
C LEU A 218 0.70 34.86 40.28
N PRO A 219 1.53 35.86 40.65
CA PRO A 219 2.19 35.86 41.94
C PRO A 219 1.15 35.95 43.06
N LEU A 220 1.17 34.99 43.99
CA LEU A 220 0.42 35.08 45.23
C LEU A 220 0.93 36.27 46.06
N PRO A 221 0.04 37.09 46.66
CA PRO A 221 0.47 38.24 47.45
C PRO A 221 1.11 37.79 48.77
N LEU A 222 2.17 38.49 49.18
CA LEU A 222 2.75 38.32 50.52
C LEU A 222 1.71 38.68 51.59
N VAL A 223 1.39 37.72 52.46
CA VAL A 223 0.76 38.01 53.75
C VAL A 223 1.83 38.54 54.70
N GLN A 224 1.99 39.86 54.74
CA GLN A 224 2.81 40.51 55.77
C GLN A 224 2.10 40.44 57.11
N ALA A 225 2.63 39.65 58.05
CA ALA A 225 2.20 39.67 59.43
C ALA A 225 2.62 40.99 60.10
N THR A 226 1.68 41.92 60.26
CA THR A 226 1.90 43.18 61.00
C THR A 226 1.15 43.13 62.34
N ARG A 227 1.88 43.39 63.42
CA ARG A 227 1.38 43.34 64.82
C ARG A 227 0.41 44.51 65.08
N PRO A 228 -0.66 44.32 65.87
CA PRO A 228 -1.38 45.43 66.47
C PRO A 228 -0.70 45.91 67.75
N ALA A 229 -0.63 47.23 67.90
CA ALA A 229 -0.36 48.00 69.10
C ALA A 229 -1.18 49.31 68.92
N VAL A 230 -1.77 49.96 69.93
CA VAL A 230 -1.68 49.81 71.39
C VAL A 230 -2.83 50.59 72.06
N VAL A 231 -3.07 50.38 73.38
CA VAL A 231 -3.90 51.23 74.30
C VAL A 231 -5.44 51.26 74.07
N GLY A 232 -6.28 51.23 75.13
CA GLY A 232 -5.98 50.98 76.55
C GLY A 232 -7.12 51.34 77.54
N SER A 233 -6.83 51.10 78.83
CA SER A 233 -7.44 51.73 80.03
C SER A 233 -8.78 51.22 80.63
N ASN A 234 -8.62 50.59 81.79
CA ASN A 234 -9.25 50.92 83.09
C ASN A 234 -10.52 50.21 83.64
N SER A 235 -10.27 49.48 84.74
CA SER A 235 -10.85 49.67 86.10
C SER A 235 -11.79 48.60 86.68
N GLN A 236 -11.38 48.09 87.86
CA GLN A 236 -12.17 47.44 88.94
C GLN A 236 -12.88 46.12 88.54
N GLU A 237 -13.17 45.15 89.42
CA GLU A 237 -12.85 44.97 90.86
C GLU A 237 -12.65 43.44 91.09
N SER A 238 -11.93 42.96 92.10
CA SER A 238 -11.35 43.62 93.29
C SER A 238 -9.91 43.16 93.55
#